data_AF-A0A5M6I6I3-F1
#
_entry.id   AF-A0A5M6I6I3-F1
#
_cell.length_a   1.000
_cell.length_b   1.000
_cell.length_c   1.000
_cell.angle_alpha   90.00
_cell.angle_beta   90.00
_cell.angle_gamma   90.00
#
_symmetry.space_group_name_H-M   'P 1'
#
loop_
_entity.id
_entity.type
_entity.pdbx_description
1 polymer ?
#
loop_
_entity_poly.entity_id
_entity_poly.type
_entity_poly.pdbx_seq_one_letter_code
_entity_poly.pdbx_strand_id
1 'polypeptide(L)'
;MDAPKPAAVFVMIDLHHQRMIARVRNIMDTLSNRGSTPGTATDEVGFLTLEVEAYRTFLQTHADDIRDMVGRREDPGPGIDADSLFFDVLALHELVGRNGEHHPSVLPRLGLFSAALLRHASHFNGGLTDHRRAWLAQLRMSITAQARTQSARSRDRASCTRGPERRPRVAP
;
A
#
# COMPACT_ATOMS: atom_id res chain seq x y z
N MET A 1 -30.29 -1.57 24.12
CA MET A 1 -28.88 -1.74 24.53
C MET A 1 -28.05 -1.32 23.34
N ASP A 2 -27.59 -0.08 23.34
CA ASP A 2 -26.68 0.39 22.30
C ASP A 2 -25.32 -0.28 22.51
N ALA A 3 -24.78 -0.91 21.47
CA ALA A 3 -23.42 -1.42 21.52
C ALA A 3 -22.48 -0.28 21.94
N PRO A 4 -21.45 -0.53 22.77
CA PRO A 4 -20.57 0.53 23.22
C PRO A 4 -19.93 1.21 21.99
N LYS A 5 -20.23 2.51 21.84
CA LYS A 5 -19.76 3.44 20.79
C LYS A 5 -18.29 3.22 20.35
N PRO A 6 -17.34 2.92 21.27
CA PRO A 6 -15.95 2.63 20.93
C PRO A 6 -15.70 1.41 20.04
N ALA A 7 -16.47 0.33 20.21
CA ALA A 7 -16.27 -0.91 19.46
C ALA A 7 -16.60 -0.71 17.97
N ALA A 8 -17.65 0.08 17.68
CA ALA A 8 -18.05 0.40 16.31
C ALA A 8 -16.98 1.22 15.58
N VAL A 9 -16.33 2.18 16.26
CA VAL A 9 -15.25 3.00 15.68
C VAL A 9 -14.05 2.14 15.29
N PHE A 10 -13.61 1.21 16.15
CA PHE A 10 -12.51 0.29 15.80
C PHE A 10 -12.86 -0.67 14.66
N VAL A 11 -14.10 -1.15 14.59
CA VAL A 11 -14.57 -1.98 13.49
C VAL A 11 -14.50 -1.23 12.16
N MET A 12 -14.92 0.04 12.15
CA MET A 12 -14.84 0.87 10.94
C MET A 12 -13.39 1.19 10.54
N ILE A 13 -12.51 1.47 11.51
CA ILE A 13 -11.07 1.63 11.25
C ILE A 13 -10.49 0.36 10.63
N ASP A 14 -10.86 -0.82 11.14
CA ASP A 14 -10.42 -2.09 10.57
C ASP A 14 -10.92 -2.28 9.14
N LEU A 15 -12.20 -1.99 8.90
CA LEU A 15 -12.81 -2.08 7.57
C LEU A 15 -12.07 -1.21 6.54
N HIS A 16 -11.73 0.03 6.90
CA HIS A 16 -10.94 0.92 6.04
C HIS A 16 -9.55 0.33 5.75
N HIS A 17 -8.83 -0.15 6.77
CA HIS A 17 -7.54 -0.82 6.55
C HIS A 17 -7.67 -2.03 5.62
N GLN A 18 -8.69 -2.86 5.81
CA GLN A 18 -8.94 -4.03 4.98
C GLN A 18 -9.20 -3.65 3.52
N ARG A 19 -10.02 -2.61 3.28
CA ARG A 19 -10.29 -2.10 1.94
C ARG A 19 -9.05 -1.53 1.27
N MET A 20 -8.29 -0.67 1.95
CA MET A 20 -7.03 -0.11 1.41
C MET A 20 -6.05 -1.23 1.04
N ILE A 21 -5.95 -2.27 1.87
CA ILE A 21 -5.07 -3.41 1.63
C ILE A 21 -5.56 -4.28 0.46
N ALA A 22 -6.86 -4.50 0.34
CA ALA A 22 -7.44 -5.20 -0.80
C ALA A 22 -7.12 -4.46 -2.11
N ARG A 23 -7.22 -3.12 -2.13
CA ARG A 23 -6.82 -2.30 -3.29
C ARG A 23 -5.34 -2.44 -3.60
N VAL A 24 -4.48 -2.34 -2.60
CA VAL A 24 -3.03 -2.57 -2.77
C VAL A 24 -2.74 -3.93 -3.41
N ARG A 25 -3.42 -5.00 -2.96
CA ARG A 25 -3.31 -6.33 -3.58
C ARG A 25 -3.77 -6.34 -5.03
N ASN A 26 -4.94 -5.77 -5.33
CA ASN A 26 -5.44 -5.68 -6.70
C ASN A 26 -4.45 -4.94 -7.63
N ILE A 27 -3.86 -3.84 -7.16
CA ILE A 27 -2.84 -3.10 -7.91
C ILE A 27 -1.63 -4.01 -8.18
N MET A 28 -1.08 -4.66 -7.14
CA MET A 28 0.09 -5.52 -7.30
C MET A 28 -0.17 -6.71 -8.23
N ASP A 29 -1.35 -7.31 -8.16
CA ASP A 29 -1.75 -8.44 -9.01
C ASP A 29 -1.93 -7.99 -10.46
N THR A 30 -2.58 -6.85 -10.67
CA THR A 30 -2.75 -6.23 -12.00
C THR A 30 -1.39 -5.92 -12.62
N LEU A 31 -0.49 -5.27 -11.89
CA LEU A 31 0.86 -4.96 -12.36
C LEU A 31 1.72 -6.21 -12.64
N SER A 32 1.40 -7.34 -11.99
CA SER A 32 2.13 -8.60 -12.15
C SER A 32 1.61 -9.46 -13.31
N ASN A 33 0.36 -9.25 -13.73
CA ASN A 33 -0.33 -10.03 -14.75
C ASN A 33 -0.20 -9.36 -16.14
N ARG A 34 0.36 -10.10 -17.11
CA ARG A 34 0.61 -9.56 -18.47
C ARG A 34 -0.66 -9.39 -19.33
N GLY A 35 -1.83 -9.80 -18.82
CA GLY A 35 -3.10 -9.76 -19.53
C GLY A 35 -4.17 -8.86 -18.91
N SER A 36 -3.81 -7.99 -17.96
CA SER A 36 -4.78 -7.02 -17.42
C SER A 36 -5.15 -5.97 -18.46
N THR A 37 -6.40 -5.51 -18.42
CA THR A 37 -6.86 -4.40 -19.25
C THR A 37 -6.03 -3.15 -18.95
N PRO A 38 -5.54 -2.41 -19.97
CA PRO A 38 -4.80 -1.18 -19.75
C PRO A 38 -5.60 -0.20 -18.89
N GLY A 39 -4.94 0.40 -17.90
CA GLY A 39 -5.57 1.38 -17.00
C GLY A 39 -6.27 0.77 -15.78
N THR A 40 -6.39 -0.56 -15.69
CA THR A 40 -6.96 -1.20 -14.48
C THR A 40 -6.16 -0.87 -13.22
N ALA A 41 -4.82 -0.80 -13.29
CA ALA A 41 -4.04 -0.46 -12.10
C ALA A 41 -4.17 1.04 -11.78
N THR A 42 -4.32 1.90 -12.79
CA THR A 42 -4.66 3.31 -12.60
C THR A 42 -6.00 3.47 -11.86
N ASP A 43 -7.04 2.76 -12.29
CA ASP A 43 -8.37 2.80 -11.65
C ASP A 43 -8.29 2.31 -10.20
N GLU A 44 -7.57 1.21 -9.95
CA GLU A 44 -7.38 0.70 -8.58
C GLU A 44 -6.58 1.66 -7.69
N VAL A 45 -5.62 2.42 -8.24
CA VAL A 45 -4.93 3.50 -7.50
C VAL A 45 -5.89 4.66 -7.22
N GLY A 46 -6.79 4.98 -8.16
CA GLY A 46 -7.87 5.95 -7.95
C GLY A 46 -8.81 5.53 -6.82
N PHE A 47 -9.26 4.27 -6.81
CA PHE A 47 -10.08 3.72 -5.72
C PHE A 47 -9.35 3.68 -4.39
N LEU A 48 -8.05 3.37 -4.39
CA LEU A 48 -7.23 3.44 -3.18
C LEU A 48 -7.16 4.87 -2.63
N THR A 49 -7.04 5.87 -3.50
CA THR A 49 -7.02 7.30 -3.11
C THR A 49 -8.33 7.69 -2.43
N LEU A 50 -9.47 7.34 -3.02
CA LEU A 50 -10.79 7.61 -2.45
C LEU A 50 -10.98 6.92 -1.09
N GLU A 51 -10.49 5.69 -0.93
CA GLU A 51 -10.58 4.97 0.34
C GLU A 51 -9.72 5.60 1.43
N VAL A 52 -8.51 6.07 1.11
CA VAL A 52 -7.64 6.79 2.06
C VAL A 52 -8.27 8.13 2.46
N GLU A 53 -8.88 8.84 1.51
CA GLU A 53 -9.62 10.07 1.81
C GLU A 53 -10.81 9.81 2.74
N ALA A 54 -11.63 8.79 2.44
CA ALA A 54 -12.75 8.39 3.29
C ALA A 54 -12.28 8.01 4.70
N TYR A 55 -11.18 7.26 4.80
CA TYR A 55 -10.57 6.90 6.08
C TYR A 55 -10.11 8.13 6.87
N ARG A 56 -9.42 9.06 6.22
CA ARG A 56 -8.98 10.32 6.81
C ARG A 56 -10.15 11.15 7.34
N THR A 57 -11.21 11.31 6.53
CA THR A 57 -12.43 12.00 6.95
C THR A 57 -13.06 11.30 8.14
N PHE A 58 -13.14 9.96 8.12
CA PHE A 58 -13.67 9.18 9.24
C PHE A 58 -12.91 9.44 10.54
N LEU A 59 -11.56 9.42 10.50
CA LEU A 59 -10.73 9.70 11.67
C LEU A 59 -10.92 11.13 12.20
N GLN A 60 -11.08 12.11 11.30
CA GLN A 60 -11.33 13.50 11.68
C GLN A 60 -12.72 13.66 12.34
N THR A 61 -13.75 13.03 11.77
CA THR A 61 -15.11 13.05 12.32
C THR A 61 -15.20 12.40 13.70
N HIS A 62 -14.41 11.35 13.95
CA HIS A 62 -14.42 10.59 15.20
C HIS A 62 -13.18 10.86 16.07
N ALA A 63 -12.50 12.00 15.87
CA ALA A 63 -11.21 12.27 16.50
C ALA A 63 -11.27 12.22 18.04
N ASP A 64 -12.35 12.71 18.63
CA ASP A 64 -12.54 12.71 20.09
C ASP A 64 -12.79 11.29 20.62
N ASP A 65 -13.69 10.51 19.99
CA ASP A 65 -13.93 9.11 20.35
C ASP A 65 -12.62 8.30 20.26
N ILE A 66 -11.84 8.50 19.18
CA ILE A 66 -10.55 7.83 18.97
C ILE A 66 -9.52 8.26 20.01
N ARG A 67 -9.45 9.55 20.36
CA ARG A 67 -8.54 10.07 21.39
C ARG A 67 -8.82 9.44 22.76
N ASP A 68 -10.10 9.32 23.12
CA ASP A 68 -10.53 8.70 24.36
C ASP A 68 -10.23 7.19 24.38
N MET A 69 -10.35 6.53 23.23
CA MET A 69 -10.12 5.09 23.06
C MET A 69 -8.64 4.68 23.04
N VAL A 70 -7.80 5.43 22.33
CA VAL A 70 -6.37 5.12 22.15
C VAL A 70 -5.56 5.54 23.40
N GLY A 71 -6.16 6.34 24.28
CA GLY A 71 -5.52 6.89 25.46
C GLY A 71 -4.49 7.97 25.07
N ARG A 72 -4.04 8.74 26.07
CA ARG A 72 -2.98 9.75 25.95
C ARG A 72 -1.60 9.13 25.64
N ARG A 73 -1.49 8.33 24.57
CA ARG A 73 -0.19 7.92 24.05
C ARG A 73 0.51 9.17 23.52
N GLU A 74 1.71 9.43 24.01
CA GLU A 74 2.60 10.55 23.65
C GLU A 74 3.07 10.52 22.18
N ASP A 75 2.43 9.71 21.32
CA ASP A 75 2.66 9.64 19.89
C ASP A 75 1.89 10.78 19.17
N PRO A 76 2.28 11.21 17.95
CA PRO A 76 1.68 12.34 17.22
C PRO A 76 0.17 12.27 16.95
N GLY A 77 -0.50 11.21 17.38
CA GLY A 77 -1.92 11.01 17.23
C GLY A 77 -2.28 10.47 15.83
N PRO A 78 -3.34 9.65 15.75
CA PRO A 78 -3.72 8.93 14.53
C PRO A 78 -4.06 9.82 13.32
N GLY A 79 -4.32 11.12 13.52
CA GLY A 79 -4.62 12.06 12.44
C GLY A 79 -3.40 12.44 11.58
N ILE A 80 -2.22 12.60 12.19
CA ILE A 80 -0.98 12.98 11.48
C ILE A 80 -0.50 11.83 10.58
N ASP A 81 -0.70 10.59 11.03
CA ASP A 81 -0.36 9.41 10.27
C ASP A 81 -1.30 9.21 9.05
N ALA A 82 -2.58 9.62 9.15
CA ALA A 82 -3.54 9.52 8.07
C ALA A 82 -3.34 10.57 6.97
N ASP A 83 -2.98 11.80 7.33
CA ASP A 83 -2.57 12.83 6.35
C ASP A 83 -1.32 12.38 5.57
N SER A 84 -0.36 11.76 6.26
CA SER A 84 0.84 11.21 5.63
C SER A 84 0.50 10.10 4.62
N LEU A 85 -0.42 9.18 4.97
CA LEU A 85 -0.93 8.18 4.03
C LEU A 85 -1.62 8.82 2.82
N PHE A 86 -2.38 9.89 3.05
CA PHE A 86 -3.08 10.60 1.98
C PHE A 86 -2.11 11.24 0.99
N PHE A 87 -1.06 11.93 1.47
CA PHE A 87 -0.04 12.48 0.58
C PHE A 87 0.75 11.38 -0.16
N ASP A 88 1.03 10.25 0.49
CA ASP A 88 1.71 9.14 -0.16
C ASP A 88 0.89 8.51 -1.29
N VAL A 89 -0.42 8.33 -1.10
CA VAL A 89 -1.30 7.78 -2.15
C VAL A 89 -1.51 8.78 -3.29
N LEU A 90 -1.61 10.09 -3.00
CA LEU A 90 -1.71 11.11 -4.05
C LEU A 90 -0.45 11.14 -4.92
N ALA A 91 0.73 11.06 -4.31
CA ALA A 91 1.98 10.99 -5.05
C ALA A 91 2.08 9.71 -5.92
N LEU A 92 1.54 8.58 -5.44
CA LEU A 92 1.44 7.36 -6.24
C LEU A 92 0.47 7.52 -7.41
N HIS A 93 -0.71 8.11 -7.17
CA HIS A 93 -1.71 8.37 -8.19
C HIS A 93 -1.17 9.29 -9.29
N GLU A 94 -0.50 10.38 -8.93
CA GLU A 94 0.16 11.27 -9.87
C GLU A 94 1.28 10.58 -10.66
N LEU A 95 2.10 9.77 -9.99
CA LEU A 95 3.17 9.00 -10.63
C LEU A 95 2.62 8.08 -11.73
N VAL A 96 1.52 7.36 -11.43
CA VAL A 96 0.85 6.45 -12.36
C VAL A 96 0.18 7.23 -13.49
N GLY A 97 -0.53 8.32 -13.20
CA GLY A 97 -1.18 9.14 -14.22
C GLY A 97 -0.21 9.79 -15.20
N ARG A 98 0.96 10.24 -14.73
CA ARG A 98 1.97 10.88 -15.58
C ARG A 98 2.82 9.90 -16.39
N ASN A 99 3.22 8.79 -15.79
CA ASN A 99 4.25 7.91 -16.38
C ASN A 99 3.71 6.55 -16.84
N GLY A 100 2.45 6.24 -16.54
CA GLY A 100 1.83 4.96 -16.79
C GLY A 100 2.08 3.94 -15.67
N GLU A 101 1.17 2.98 -15.56
CA GLU A 101 1.15 1.96 -14.51
C GLU A 101 2.38 1.02 -14.51
N HIS A 102 3.04 0.84 -15.66
CA HIS A 102 4.24 0.01 -15.78
C HIS A 102 5.57 0.77 -15.60
N HIS A 103 5.53 2.04 -15.22
CA HIS A 103 6.75 2.80 -14.98
C HIS A 103 7.55 2.18 -13.82
N PRO A 104 8.89 2.02 -13.93
CA PRO A 104 9.72 1.28 -12.96
C PRO A 104 9.65 1.82 -11.53
N SER A 105 9.26 3.08 -11.34
CA SER A 105 9.10 3.70 -10.02
C SER A 105 7.77 3.40 -9.32
N VAL A 106 6.75 2.89 -10.02
CA VAL A 106 5.40 2.66 -9.46
C VAL A 106 5.43 1.61 -8.36
N LEU A 107 6.06 0.47 -8.62
CA LEU A 107 6.13 -0.66 -7.69
C LEU A 107 6.93 -0.33 -6.41
N PRO A 108 8.12 0.30 -6.48
CA PRO A 108 8.80 0.82 -5.30
C PRO A 108 7.92 1.78 -4.48
N ARG A 109 7.21 2.72 -5.13
CA ARG A 109 6.34 3.67 -4.43
C ARG A 109 5.15 2.99 -3.77
N LEU A 110 4.53 2.03 -4.44
CA LEU A 110 3.48 1.18 -3.89
C LEU A 110 3.99 0.36 -2.68
N GLY A 111 5.21 -0.15 -2.74
CA GLY A 111 5.85 -0.84 -1.61
C GLY A 111 6.05 0.07 -0.39
N LEU A 112 6.49 1.31 -0.60
CA LEU A 112 6.62 2.31 0.47
C LEU A 112 5.27 2.66 1.10
N PHE A 113 4.26 2.91 0.27
CA PHE A 113 2.89 3.15 0.73
C PHE A 113 2.37 1.96 1.54
N SER A 114 2.55 0.73 1.03
CA SER A 114 2.10 -0.49 1.71
C SER A 114 2.77 -0.67 3.07
N ALA A 115 4.05 -0.34 3.19
CA ALA A 115 4.77 -0.37 4.46
C ALA A 115 4.26 0.70 5.44
N ALA A 116 3.95 1.90 4.96
CA ALA A 116 3.34 2.96 5.76
C ALA A 116 1.95 2.54 6.27
N LEU A 117 1.10 2.02 5.40
CA LEU A 117 -0.23 1.51 5.74
C LEU A 117 -0.17 0.40 6.79
N LEU A 118 0.79 -0.52 6.67
CA LEU A 118 1.02 -1.57 7.65
C LEU A 118 1.45 -1.04 9.03
N ARG A 119 2.32 -0.03 9.06
CA ARG A 119 2.71 0.64 10.31
C ARG A 119 1.50 1.34 10.94
N HIS A 120 0.75 2.07 10.13
CA HIS A 120 -0.47 2.75 10.52
C HIS A 120 -1.50 1.78 11.13
N ALA A 121 -1.83 0.72 10.41
CA ALA A 121 -2.76 -0.30 10.87
C ALA A 121 -2.30 -0.96 12.18
N SER A 122 -0.98 -1.03 12.40
CA SER A 122 -0.40 -1.57 13.62
C SER A 122 -0.45 -0.63 14.83
N HIS A 123 -0.54 0.69 14.63
CA HIS A 123 -0.70 1.64 15.74
C HIS A 123 -2.05 1.46 16.45
N PHE A 124 -3.09 1.09 15.69
CA PHE A 124 -4.41 0.75 16.22
C PHE A 124 -4.48 -0.66 16.82
N ASN A 125 -3.37 -1.41 16.92
CA ASN A 125 -3.33 -2.78 17.46
C ASN A 125 -3.40 -2.88 19.00
N GLY A 126 -3.63 -1.79 19.72
CA GLY A 126 -3.62 -1.74 21.20
C GLY A 126 -4.64 -2.62 21.94
N GLY A 127 -5.37 -3.51 21.26
CA GLY A 127 -6.34 -4.42 21.86
C GLY A 127 -6.95 -5.48 20.93
N LEU A 128 -6.21 -6.04 19.96
CA LEU A 128 -6.80 -6.88 18.90
C LEU A 128 -6.54 -8.40 18.97
N THR A 129 -7.53 -9.12 18.41
CA THR A 129 -7.68 -10.58 18.31
C THR A 129 -6.66 -11.23 17.36
N ASP A 130 -6.40 -12.53 17.53
CA ASP A 130 -5.43 -13.30 16.75
C ASP A 130 -5.61 -13.20 15.23
N HIS A 131 -6.85 -13.01 14.77
CA HIS A 131 -7.21 -12.87 13.37
C HIS A 131 -6.50 -11.69 12.69
N ARG A 132 -6.45 -10.52 13.35
CA ARG A 132 -5.83 -9.32 12.76
C ARG A 132 -4.30 -9.41 12.75
N ARG A 133 -3.70 -10.10 13.73
CA ARG A 133 -2.25 -10.42 13.72
C ARG A 133 -1.88 -11.34 12.57
N ALA A 134 -2.65 -12.42 12.38
CA ALA A 134 -2.46 -13.35 11.27
C ALA A 134 -2.60 -12.65 9.90
N TRP A 135 -3.57 -11.74 9.79
CA TRP A 135 -3.81 -10.97 8.58
C TRP A 135 -2.66 -10.00 8.24
N LEU A 136 -2.15 -9.23 9.22
CA LEU A 136 -0.97 -8.36 9.00
C LEU A 136 0.27 -9.17 8.61
N ALA A 137 0.44 -10.38 9.17
CA ALA A 137 1.53 -11.28 8.82
C ALA A 137 1.41 -11.78 7.37
N GLN A 138 0.20 -12.20 6.94
CA GLN A 138 -0.05 -12.59 5.55
C GLN A 138 0.21 -11.44 4.58
N LEU A 139 -0.19 -10.21 4.92
CA LEU A 139 0.05 -9.06 4.08
C LEU A 139 1.54 -8.76 3.91
N ARG A 140 2.32 -8.77 5.01
CA ARG A 140 3.79 -8.62 4.95
C ARG A 140 4.42 -9.68 4.06
N MET A 141 3.96 -10.91 4.14
CA MET A 141 4.43 -12.00 3.27
C MET A 141 4.11 -11.75 1.80
N SER A 142 2.88 -11.32 1.46
CA SER A 142 2.47 -11.03 0.08
C SER A 142 3.35 -9.93 -0.54
N ILE A 143 3.56 -8.82 0.16
CA ILE A 143 4.39 -7.70 -0.30
C ILE A 143 5.84 -8.16 -0.50
N THR A 144 6.39 -8.92 0.46
CA THR A 144 7.77 -9.42 0.39
C THR A 144 7.96 -10.40 -0.76
N ALA A 145 6.98 -11.29 -1.00
CA ALA A 145 7.02 -12.25 -2.09
C ALA A 145 7.01 -11.55 -3.45
N GLN A 146 6.13 -10.56 -3.65
CA GLN A 146 6.05 -9.81 -4.90
C GLN A 146 7.31 -8.96 -5.16
N ALA A 147 7.88 -8.33 -4.13
CA ALA A 147 9.16 -7.63 -4.25
C ALA A 147 10.30 -8.56 -4.71
N ARG A 148 10.35 -9.81 -4.23
CA ARG A 148 11.34 -10.82 -4.64
C ARG A 148 11.15 -11.27 -6.08
N THR A 149 9.90 -11.57 -6.48
CA THR A 149 9.58 -12.00 -7.86
C THR A 149 10.00 -10.95 -8.89
N GLN A 150 9.87 -9.67 -8.56
CA GLN A 150 10.27 -8.59 -9.46
C GLN A 150 11.79 -8.38 -9.51
N SER A 151 12.49 -8.50 -8.38
CA SER A 151 13.96 -8.49 -8.36
C SER A 151 14.55 -9.63 -9.20
N ALA A 152 13.91 -10.80 -9.19
CA ALA A 152 14.30 -11.91 -10.07
C ALA A 152 14.08 -11.57 -11.55
N ARG A 153 12.88 -11.07 -11.91
CA ARG A 153 12.54 -10.70 -13.29
C ARG A 153 13.43 -9.57 -13.85
N SER A 154 13.85 -8.61 -13.03
CA SER A 154 14.74 -7.53 -13.47
C SER A 154 16.17 -8.00 -13.71
N ARG A 155 16.67 -8.95 -12.90
CA ARG A 155 17.97 -9.60 -13.12
C ARG A 155 17.99 -10.43 -14.40
N ASP A 156 16.94 -11.19 -14.68
CA ASP A 156 16.85 -11.99 -15.91
C ASP A 156 16.85 -11.10 -17.17
N ARG A 157 16.15 -9.95 -17.10
CA ARG A 157 16.12 -8.98 -18.21
C ARG A 157 17.48 -8.31 -18.45
N ALA A 158 18.23 -8.01 -17.38
CA ALA A 158 19.58 -7.44 -17.47
C ALA A 158 20.63 -8.45 -17.98
N SER A 159 20.44 -9.74 -17.72
CA SER A 159 21.28 -10.82 -18.25
C SER A 159 21.13 -10.97 -19.77
N CYS A 160 19.92 -10.74 -20.31
CA CYS A 160 19.66 -10.83 -21.75
C CYS A 160 20.17 -9.63 -22.57
N THR A 161 20.52 -8.50 -21.94
CA THR A 161 21.04 -7.31 -22.66
C THR A 161 22.56 -7.26 -22.76
N ARG A 162 23.30 -8.22 -22.17
CA ARG A 162 24.75 -8.39 -22.45
C ARG A 162 24.92 -9.26 -23.70
N GLY A 163 24.64 -8.66 -24.87
CA GLY A 163 25.08 -9.23 -26.14
C GLY A 163 26.62 -9.29 -26.19
N PRO A 164 27.23 -10.35 -26.76
CA PRO A 164 28.68 -10.49 -26.81
C PRO A 164 29.30 -9.32 -27.58
N GLU A 165 30.15 -8.54 -26.91
CA GLU A 165 31.01 -7.54 -27.55
C GLU A 165 31.79 -8.22 -28.68
N ARG A 166 31.38 -7.94 -29.93
CA ARG A 166 32.17 -8.27 -31.11
C ARG A 166 33.46 -7.46 -31.02
N ARG A 167 34.55 -8.13 -30.64
CA ARG A 167 35.90 -7.56 -30.71
C ARG A 167 36.16 -7.04 -32.14
N PRO A 168 36.69 -5.81 -32.30
CA PRO A 168 37.08 -5.32 -33.61
C PRO A 168 38.23 -6.17 -34.14
N ARG A 169 38.06 -6.68 -35.37
CA ARG A 169 39.06 -7.44 -36.11
C ARG A 169 40.13 -6.43 -36.56
N VAL A 170 41.32 -6.50 -35.98
CA VAL A 170 42.48 -5.76 -36.48
C VAL A 170 42.91 -6.43 -37.78
N ALA A 171 42.84 -5.70 -38.89
CA ALA A 171 43.35 -6.14 -40.18
C ALA A 171 44.81 -5.66 -40.34
N PRO A 172 45.71 -6.50 -40.89
CA PRO A 172 47.06 -6.09 -41.29
C PRO A 172 47.05 -5.29 -42.61
#